data_AF-A0AAD6ZCR4-F1
#
_entry.id   AF-A0AAD6ZCR4-F1
#
_cell.length_a   1.000
_cell.length_b   1.000
_cell.length_c   1.000
_cell.angle_alpha   90.00
_cell.angle_beta   90.00
_cell.angle_gamma   90.00
#
_symmetry.space_group_name_H-M   'P 1'
#
loop_
_entity.id
_entity.type
_entity.pdbx_description
1 polymer ?
#
loop_
_entity_poly.entity_id
_entity_poly.type
_entity_poly.pdbx_seq_one_letter_code
_entity_poly.pdbx_strand_id
1 'polypeptide(L)'
;MVSALVGIKWDCVNYSCAYDALFVGLYHIWQGHGPLWSNRFASITPYTDQLGQGFESYSLKTRTLETVRNQVRATLTAAEPVKFPSGLVFTYLYMLTDAM
;
A
#
# COMPACT_ATOMS: atom_id res chain seq x y z
N MET A 1 -12.54 -3.29 20.71
CA MET A 1 -11.54 -2.20 20.59
C MET A 1 -11.91 -1.42 19.35
N VAL A 2 -12.22 -0.14 19.45
CA VAL A 2 -12.51 0.69 18.26
C VAL A 2 -11.17 0.87 17.54
N SER A 3 -10.99 0.30 16.34
CA SER A 3 -9.87 0.70 15.48
C SER A 3 -10.07 2.19 15.19
N ALA A 4 -9.15 3.01 15.70
CA ALA A 4 -9.13 4.41 15.33
C ALA A 4 -9.06 4.48 13.79
N LEU A 5 -9.89 5.33 13.18
CA LEU A 5 -9.81 5.57 11.75
C LEU A 5 -8.41 6.10 11.43
N VAL A 6 -7.60 5.26 10.82
CA VAL A 6 -6.26 5.62 10.36
C VAL A 6 -6.35 6.05 8.90
N GLY A 7 -5.72 7.17 8.57
CA GLY A 7 -5.52 7.64 7.21
C GLY A 7 -4.08 8.12 7.02
N ILE A 8 -3.67 8.24 5.76
CA ILE A 8 -2.37 8.79 5.40
C ILE A 8 -2.51 10.29 5.21
N LYS A 9 -1.55 11.07 5.73
CA LYS A 9 -1.54 12.50 5.46
C LYS A 9 -1.24 12.73 3.97
N TRP A 10 -2.20 13.32 3.26
CA TRP A 10 -2.02 13.69 1.87
C TRP A 10 -1.14 14.94 1.76
N ASP A 11 -0.21 14.93 0.80
CA ASP A 11 0.55 16.10 0.37
C ASP A 11 0.39 16.32 -1.15
N CYS A 12 0.53 17.56 -1.59
CA CYS A 12 0.50 17.92 -3.00
C CYS A 12 1.83 17.63 -3.72
N VAL A 13 2.79 16.98 -3.04
CA VAL A 13 4.14 16.75 -3.57
C VAL A 13 4.14 15.51 -4.44
N ASN A 14 3.46 14.44 -4.00
CA ASN A 14 3.61 13.13 -4.61
C ASN A 14 2.34 12.58 -5.28
N TYR A 15 1.21 13.30 -5.26
CA TYR A 15 -0.06 12.91 -5.90
C TYR A 15 -0.48 11.47 -5.55
N SER A 16 -0.36 11.12 -4.27
CA SER A 16 -0.53 9.76 -3.76
C SER A 16 -1.97 9.31 -3.58
N CYS A 17 -2.98 10.16 -3.84
CA CYS A 17 -4.36 9.96 -3.39
C CYS A 17 -4.95 8.60 -3.79
N ALA A 18 -4.64 8.12 -5.00
CA ALA A 18 -5.06 6.80 -5.48
C ALA A 18 -4.48 5.67 -4.61
N TYR A 19 -3.20 5.75 -4.27
CA TYR A 19 -2.54 4.80 -3.37
C TYR A 19 -3.05 4.94 -1.94
N ASP A 20 -3.25 6.16 -1.45
CA ASP A 20 -3.74 6.41 -0.09
C ASP A 20 -5.11 5.76 0.13
N ALA A 21 -6.04 5.94 -0.83
CA ALA A 21 -7.37 5.35 -0.76
C ALA A 21 -7.32 3.81 -0.73
N LEU A 22 -6.54 3.19 -1.62
CA LEU A 22 -6.44 1.73 -1.69
C LEU A 22 -5.67 1.15 -0.50
N PHE A 23 -4.48 1.67 -0.19
CA PHE A 23 -3.61 1.09 0.83
C PHE A 23 -4.19 1.21 2.23
N VAL A 24 -4.87 2.32 2.54
CA VAL A 24 -5.59 2.45 3.81
C VAL A 24 -6.75 1.46 3.89
N GLY A 25 -7.52 1.30 2.80
CA GLY A 25 -8.57 0.28 2.75
C GLY A 25 -8.03 -1.13 2.99
N LEU A 26 -6.93 -1.50 2.33
CA LEU A 26 -6.27 -2.79 2.53
C LEU A 26 -5.73 -2.96 3.95
N TYR A 27 -5.22 -1.90 4.57
CA TYR A 27 -4.78 -1.93 5.97
C TYR A 27 -5.93 -2.22 6.93
N HIS A 28 -7.10 -1.60 6.72
CA HIS A 28 -8.28 -1.84 7.55
C HIS A 28 -8.80 -3.28 7.41
N ILE A 29 -8.73 -3.84 6.19
CA ILE A 29 -8.99 -5.26 5.96
C ILE A 29 -7.98 -6.13 6.73
N TRP A 30 -6.69 -5.82 6.60
CA TRP A 30 -5.60 -6.53 7.27
C TRP A 30 -5.75 -6.53 8.79
N GLN A 31 -6.14 -5.39 9.39
CA GLN A 31 -6.39 -5.25 10.83
C GLN A 31 -7.41 -6.25 11.39
N GLY A 32 -8.38 -6.70 10.57
CA GLY A 32 -9.38 -7.67 11.00
C GLY A 32 -8.79 -9.04 11.33
N HIS A 33 -7.75 -9.48 10.60
CA HIS A 33 -7.05 -10.74 10.84
C HIS A 33 -5.65 -10.74 10.19
N GLY A 34 -4.69 -10.04 10.79
CA GLY A 34 -3.36 -9.78 10.21
C GLY A 34 -2.67 -10.99 9.59
N PRO A 35 -2.48 -12.11 10.31
CA PRO A 35 -1.79 -13.30 9.76
C PRO A 35 -2.46 -13.91 8.52
N LEU A 36 -3.81 -13.91 8.46
CA LEU A 36 -4.57 -14.45 7.33
C LEU A 36 -4.39 -13.55 6.10
N TRP A 37 -4.48 -12.23 6.29
CA TRP A 37 -4.35 -11.27 5.21
C TRP A 37 -2.90 -11.13 4.74
N SER A 38 -1.90 -11.24 5.61
CA SER A 38 -0.50 -11.33 5.20
C SER A 38 -0.27 -12.53 4.28
N ASN A 39 -0.74 -13.72 4.65
CA ASN A 39 -0.65 -14.91 3.79
C ASN A 39 -1.38 -14.72 2.45
N ARG A 40 -2.56 -14.07 2.47
CA ARG A 40 -3.33 -13.80 1.25
C ARG A 40 -2.64 -12.78 0.36
N PHE A 41 -2.06 -11.73 0.92
CA PHE A 41 -1.33 -10.72 0.16
C PHE A 41 -0.03 -11.28 -0.44
N ALA A 42 0.66 -12.16 0.29
CA ALA A 42 1.84 -12.85 -0.20
C ALA A 42 1.58 -13.73 -1.45
N SER A 43 0.33 -14.19 -1.64
CA SER A 43 -0.03 -15.04 -2.78
C SER A 43 -0.60 -14.28 -3.98
N ILE A 44 -0.81 -12.97 -3.89
CA ILE A 44 -1.36 -12.16 -4.98
C ILE A 44 -0.24 -11.62 -5.86
N THR A 45 0.59 -10.71 -5.34
CA THR A 45 1.77 -10.18 -6.02
C THR A 45 2.88 -9.87 -4.99
N PRO A 46 4.15 -9.73 -5.42
CA PRO A 46 5.21 -9.24 -4.53
C PRO A 46 4.92 -7.86 -3.94
N TYR A 47 4.16 -7.02 -4.64
CA TYR A 47 3.80 -5.68 -4.16
C TYR A 47 2.77 -5.74 -3.02
N THR A 48 1.79 -6.64 -3.10
CA THR A 48 0.84 -6.85 -2.02
C THR A 48 1.50 -7.52 -0.82
N ASP A 49 2.44 -8.45 -1.03
CA ASP A 49 3.27 -9.00 0.05
C ASP A 49 4.00 -7.89 0.82
N GLN A 50 4.69 -7.02 0.08
CA GLN A 50 5.40 -5.87 0.63
C GLN A 50 4.48 -4.92 1.41
N LEU A 51 3.23 -4.75 0.97
CA LEU A 51 2.21 -4.01 1.73
C LEU A 51 1.88 -4.71 3.05
N GLY A 52 1.66 -6.03 3.04
CA GLY A 52 1.39 -6.82 4.24
C GLY A 52 2.50 -6.70 5.29
N GLN A 53 3.76 -6.85 4.88
CA GLN A 53 4.93 -6.65 5.74
C GLN A 53 5.03 -5.21 6.26
N GLY A 54 4.66 -4.24 5.42
CA GLY A 54 4.58 -2.84 5.81
C GLY A 54 3.49 -2.56 6.84
N PHE A 55 2.32 -3.19 6.72
CA PHE A 55 1.23 -3.08 7.70
C PHE A 55 1.60 -3.68 9.04
N GLU A 56 2.28 -4.83 9.04
CA GLU A 56 2.84 -5.41 10.26
C GLU A 56 3.83 -4.45 10.93
N SER A 57 4.76 -3.88 10.15
CA SER A 57 5.72 -2.89 10.64
C SER A 57 5.04 -1.64 11.23
N TYR A 58 3.98 -1.15 10.58
CA TYR A 58 3.17 -0.05 11.09
C TYR A 58 2.47 -0.41 12.41
N SER A 59 1.91 -1.63 12.52
CA SER A 59 1.27 -2.12 13.74
C SER A 59 2.24 -2.21 14.92
N LEU A 60 3.50 -2.56 14.63
CA LEU A 60 4.61 -2.59 15.58
C LEU A 60 5.24 -1.21 15.83
N LYS A 61 4.72 -0.16 15.19
CA LYS A 61 5.18 1.24 15.29
C LYS A 61 6.64 1.44 14.86
N THR A 62 7.19 0.54 14.03
CA THR A 62 8.56 0.67 13.50
C THR A 62 8.61 1.51 12.23
N ARG A 63 7.46 1.72 11.58
CA ARG A 63 7.29 2.52 10.36
C ARG A 63 5.98 3.30 10.41
N THR A 64 5.87 4.36 9.61
CA THR A 64 4.58 5.04 9.36
C THR A 64 3.94 4.52 8.07
N LEU A 65 2.62 4.68 7.92
CA LEU A 65 1.94 4.31 6.67
C LEU A 65 2.45 5.10 5.46
N GLU A 66 2.88 6.36 5.63
CA GLU A 66 3.51 7.16 4.58
C GLU A 66 4.79 6.47 4.07
N THR A 67 5.63 5.97 4.99
CA THR A 67 6.88 5.29 4.61
C THR A 67 6.61 3.95 3.93
N VAL A 68 5.57 3.22 4.34
CA VAL A 68 5.15 1.96 3.69
C VAL A 68 4.67 2.24 2.28
N ARG A 69 3.74 3.19 2.13
CA ARG A 69 3.23 3.65 0.83
C ARG A 69 4.36 4.09 -0.10
N ASN A 70 5.24 4.98 0.37
CA ASN A 70 6.32 5.52 -0.46
C ASN A 70 7.26 4.41 -0.95
N GLN A 71 7.55 3.43 -0.09
CA GLN A 71 8.38 2.29 -0.46
C GLN A 71 7.73 1.43 -1.55
N VAL A 72 6.46 1.05 -1.38
CA VAL A 72 5.74 0.22 -2.36
C VAL A 72 5.58 0.97 -3.69
N ARG A 73 5.27 2.28 -3.64
CA ARG A 73 5.20 3.12 -4.83
C ARG A 73 6.53 3.19 -5.58
N ALA A 74 7.64 3.37 -4.86
CA ALA A 74 8.95 3.37 -5.48
C ALA A 74 9.26 2.03 -6.18
N THR A 75 8.91 0.92 -5.54
CA THR A 75 9.06 -0.42 -6.13
C THR A 75 8.20 -0.60 -7.39
N LEU A 76 6.93 -0.16 -7.36
CA LEU A 76 6.03 -0.19 -8.52
C LEU A 76 6.53 0.67 -9.68
N THR A 77 6.92 1.91 -9.40
CA THR A 77 7.45 2.83 -10.43
C THR A 77 8.75 2.31 -11.02
N ALA A 78 9.62 1.69 -10.22
CA ALA A 78 10.87 1.11 -10.73
C ALA A 78 10.63 -0.11 -11.63
N ALA A 79 9.65 -0.95 -11.31
CA ALA A 79 9.31 -2.13 -12.09
C ALA A 79 8.57 -1.77 -13.39
N GLU A 80 7.57 -0.89 -13.30
CA GLU A 80 6.63 -0.61 -14.38
C GLU A 80 6.33 0.91 -14.45
N PRO A 81 7.32 1.74 -14.85
CA PRO A 81 7.22 3.21 -14.77
C PRO A 81 6.10 3.81 -15.62
N VAL A 82 5.71 3.14 -16.70
CA VAL A 82 4.60 3.56 -17.57
C VAL A 82 3.24 3.29 -16.91
N LYS A 83 3.12 2.22 -16.11
CA LYS A 83 1.86 1.84 -15.44
C LYS A 83 1.70 2.52 -14.09
N PHE A 84 2.81 2.73 -13.39
CA PHE A 84 2.86 3.38 -12.08
C PHE A 84 3.75 4.62 -12.11
N PRO A 85 3.40 5.64 -12.91
CA PRO A 85 4.18 6.86 -12.97
C PRO A 85 4.08 7.65 -11.66
N SER A 86 5.08 8.51 -11.43
CA SER A 86 5.07 9.47 -10.32
C SER A 86 4.72 10.87 -10.83
N GLY A 87 3.94 11.62 -10.06
CA GLY A 87 3.56 13.01 -10.38
C GLY A 87 2.07 13.17 -10.74
N LEU A 88 1.75 14.28 -11.41
CA LEU A 88 0.40 14.72 -11.80
C LEU A 88 -0.20 13.89 -12.95
N VAL A 89 -0.18 12.58 -12.84
CA VAL A 89 -0.61 11.66 -13.89
C VAL A 89 -1.41 10.51 -13.29
N PHE A 90 -2.29 9.92 -14.10
CA PHE A 90 -3.07 8.75 -13.68
C PHE A 90 -2.16 7.53 -13.44
N THR A 91 -2.61 6.63 -12.55
CA THR A 91 -1.94 5.37 -12.23
C THR A 91 -2.91 4.21 -12.34
N TYR A 92 -2.43 3.03 -12.74
CA TYR A 92 -3.26 1.83 -12.93
C TYR A 92 -3.25 0.95 -11.68
N LEU A 93 -4.20 1.19 -10.76
CA LEU A 93 -4.26 0.45 -9.50
C LEU A 93 -4.62 -1.03 -9.64
N TYR A 94 -5.37 -1.44 -10.67
CA TYR A 94 -5.76 -2.86 -10.83
C TYR A 94 -4.55 -3.79 -11.03
N MET A 95 -3.44 -3.24 -11.54
CA MET A 95 -2.21 -3.97 -11.81
C MET A 95 -1.40 -4.28 -10.54
N LEU A 96 -1.81 -3.76 -9.37
CA LEU A 96 -1.28 -4.21 -8.07
C LEU A 96 -1.65 -5.67 -7.77
N THR A 97 -2.78 -6.13 -8.30
CA THR A 97 -3.35 -7.44 -8.01
C THR A 97 -3.32 -8.39 -9.19
N ASP A 98 -2.89 -7.90 -10.36
CA ASP A 98 -2.79 -8.70 -11.58
C ASP A 98 -1.41 -9.34 -11.62
N ALA A 99 -1.35 -10.66 -11.58
CA ALA A 99 -0.10 -11.40 -11.74
C ALA A 99 0.36 -11.20 -13.18
N MET A 100 1.54 -10.59 -13.35
CA MET A 100 2.18 -10.43 -14.66
C MET A 100 2.57 -11.78 -15.26
#